data_AF-A0A127P5P6-F1
#
_entry.id   AF-A0A127P5P6-F1
#
_cell.length_a   1.000
_cell.length_b   1.000
_cell.length_c   1.000
_cell.angle_alpha   90.00
_cell.angle_beta   90.00
_cell.angle_gamma   90.00
#
_symmetry.space_group_name_H-M   'P 1'
#
loop_
_entity.id
_entity.type
_entity.pdbx_description
1 polymer ?
#
loop_
_entity_poly.entity_id
_entity_poly.type
_entity_poly.pdbx_seq_one_letter_code
_entity_poly.pdbx_strand_id
1 'polypeptide(L)' 'MKRQKITKTALAREMHTGRAALNRLLDESDTSLALTTLVGVAAALGKKIKIELVPA' A
#
# COMPACT_ATOMS: atom_id res chain seq x y z
N MET A 1 5.10 -6.85 3.43
CA MET A 1 4.56 -7.29 4.73
C MET A 1 5.08 -8.65 5.19
N LYS A 2 4.70 -9.78 4.56
CA LYS A 2 5.11 -11.14 5.00
C LYS A 2 6.64 -11.31 5.18
N ARG A 3 7.44 -10.93 4.18
CA ARG A 3 8.92 -11.02 4.24
C ARG A 3 9.56 -10.12 5.31
N GLN A 4 8.94 -8.97 5.60
CA GLN A 4 9.40 -8.02 6.62
C GLN A 4 8.74 -8.26 7.99
N LYS A 5 7.89 -9.30 8.14
CA LYS A 5 7.13 -9.61 9.36
C LYS A 5 6.30 -8.43 9.91
N ILE A 6 5.80 -7.56 9.04
CA ILE A 6 4.95 -6.41 9.42
C ILE A 6 3.49 -6.84 9.45
N THR A 7 2.77 -6.50 10.53
CA THR A 7 1.34 -6.74 10.69
C THR A 7 0.50 -5.65 10.01
N LYS A 8 -0.78 -5.95 9.72
CA LYS A 8 -1.72 -4.94 9.21
C LYS A 8 -1.87 -3.75 10.15
N THR A 9 -1.88 -3.98 11.45
CA THR A 9 -1.99 -2.90 12.45
C THR A 9 -0.76 -2.00 12.48
N ALA A 10 0.44 -2.57 12.40
CA ALA A 10 1.67 -1.80 12.34
C ALA A 10 1.72 -0.94 11.07
N LEU A 11 1.34 -1.50 9.91
CA LEU A 11 1.33 -0.75 8.66
C LEU A 11 0.30 0.38 8.67
N ALA A 12 -0.92 0.14 9.17
CA ALA A 12 -1.94 1.19 9.29
C ALA A 12 -1.46 2.37 10.15
N ARG A 13 -0.74 2.07 11.24
CA ARG A 13 -0.14 3.07 12.12
C ARG A 13 0.95 3.87 11.40
N GLU A 14 1.84 3.19 10.70
CA GLU A 14 2.96 3.82 9.98
C GLU A 14 2.50 4.71 8.82
N MET A 15 1.42 4.32 8.15
CA MET A 15 0.82 5.11 7.09
C MET A 15 -0.13 6.21 7.59
N HIS A 16 -0.38 6.29 8.91
CA HIS A 16 -1.38 7.20 9.50
C HIS A 16 -2.78 7.07 8.88
N THR A 17 -3.24 5.84 8.61
CA THR A 17 -4.55 5.56 8.00
C THR A 17 -5.38 4.60 8.84
N GLY A 18 -6.70 4.67 8.67
CA GLY A 18 -7.64 3.73 9.28
C GLY A 18 -7.58 2.32 8.67
N ARG A 19 -8.08 1.33 9.42
CA ARG A 19 -8.18 -0.07 8.99
C ARG A 19 -8.95 -0.26 7.69
N ALA A 20 -10.00 0.54 7.44
CA ALA A 20 -10.82 0.43 6.23
C ALA A 20 -10.03 0.74 4.95
N ALA A 21 -9.23 1.81 4.95
CA ALA A 21 -8.39 2.15 3.81
C ALA A 21 -7.25 1.14 3.60
N LEU A 22 -6.69 0.59 4.68
CA LEU A 22 -5.71 -0.49 4.56
C LEU A 22 -6.34 -1.80 4.04
N ASN A 23 -7.56 -2.12 4.45
CA ASN A 23 -8.24 -3.33 3.97
C ASN A 23 -8.49 -3.26 2.46
N ARG A 24 -8.98 -2.12 1.96
CA ARG A 24 -9.13 -1.86 0.52
C ARG A 24 -7.81 -2.01 -0.24
N LEU A 25 -6.72 -1.48 0.30
CA LEU A 25 -5.39 -1.61 -0.30
C LEU A 25 -4.87 -3.05 -0.38
N LEU A 26 -5.33 -3.91 0.51
CA LEU A 26 -4.95 -5.33 0.55
C LEU A 26 -6.02 -6.23 -0.09
N ASP A 27 -7.06 -5.64 -0.66
CA ASP A 27 -8.12 -6.33 -1.37
C ASP A 27 -7.78 -6.39 -2.85
N GLU A 28 -7.67 -7.61 -3.38
CA GLU A 28 -7.35 -7.85 -4.79
C GLU A 28 -8.52 -7.53 -5.74
N SER A 29 -9.74 -7.45 -5.20
CA SER A 29 -10.94 -7.08 -5.96
C SER A 29 -11.18 -5.57 -6.01
N ASP A 30 -10.50 -4.80 -5.16
CA ASP A 30 -10.62 -3.34 -5.13
C ASP A 30 -9.66 -2.69 -6.13
N THR A 31 -10.20 -2.38 -7.30
CA THR A 31 -9.48 -1.67 -8.37
C THR A 31 -9.40 -0.15 -8.13
N SER A 32 -10.11 0.37 -7.12
CA SER A 32 -10.21 1.79 -6.83
C SER A 32 -9.11 2.24 -5.86
N LEU A 33 -7.85 2.08 -6.27
CA LEU A 33 -6.70 2.52 -5.49
C LEU A 33 -6.05 3.76 -6.11
N ALA A 34 -5.93 4.81 -5.30
CA ALA A 34 -5.22 6.01 -5.69
C ALA A 34 -3.71 5.76 -5.70
N LEU A 35 -3.02 6.35 -6.68
CA LEU A 35 -1.55 6.36 -6.75
C LEU A 35 -0.90 6.88 -5.46
N THR A 36 -1.51 7.87 -4.82
CA THR A 36 -1.08 8.42 -3.52
C THR A 36 -1.08 7.37 -2.41
N THR A 37 -2.06 6.46 -2.41
CA THR A 37 -2.14 5.35 -1.45
C THR A 37 -1.03 4.34 -1.68
N LEU A 38 -0.74 4.02 -2.94
CA LEU A 38 0.37 3.13 -3.29
C LEU A 38 1.71 3.71 -2.81
N VAL A 39 1.96 4.99 -3.11
CA VAL A 39 3.18 5.68 -2.68
C VAL A 39 3.31 5.69 -1.15
N GLY A 40 2.22 5.96 -0.42
CA GLY A 40 2.20 5.92 1.04
C GLY A 40 2.54 4.54 1.60
N VAL A 41 2.01 3.46 1.01
CA VAL A 41 2.36 2.09 1.45
C VAL A 41 3.83 1.79 1.19
N ALA A 42 4.36 2.20 0.04
CA ALA A 42 5.75 1.96 -0.29
C ALA A 42 6.66 2.67 0.72
N ALA A 43 6.37 3.95 1.02
CA ALA A 43 7.10 4.72 2.02
C ALA A 43 7.07 4.04 3.40
N ALA A 44 5.89 3.63 3.89
CA ALA A 44 5.75 2.92 5.17
C ALA A 44 6.45 1.55 5.21
N LEU A 45 6.75 0.95 4.06
CA LEU A 45 7.52 -0.29 3.96
C LEU A 45 9.02 -0.05 3.69
N GLY A 46 9.47 1.21 3.68
CA GLY A 46 10.84 1.60 3.34
C GLY A 46 11.19 1.32 1.87
N LYS A 47 10.21 1.45 0.98
CA LYS A 47 10.29 1.15 -0.45
C LYS A 47 9.94 2.36 -1.30
N LYS A 48 10.25 2.27 -2.58
CA LYS A 48 9.86 3.25 -3.61
C LYS A 48 9.06 2.54 -4.70
N ILE A 49 8.13 3.26 -5.31
CA ILE A 49 7.39 2.78 -6.47
C ILE A 49 8.07 3.32 -7.73
N LYS A 50 8.30 2.44 -8.70
CA LYS A 50 8.61 2.81 -10.08
C LYS A 50 7.35 2.57 -10.90
N ILE A 51 6.88 3.60 -11.57
CA ILE A 51 5.72 3.51 -12.49
C ILE A 51 6.27 3.72 -13.89
N GLU A 52 5.85 2.87 -14.81
CA GLU A 52 6.28 2.90 -16.20
C GLU A 52 5.08 2.56 -17.07
N LEU A 53 4.89 3.35 -18.13
CA LEU A 53 3.93 3.06 -19.19
C LEU A 53 4.70 2.35 -20.30
N VAL A 54 4.20 1.19 -20.71
CA VAL A 54 4.75 0.39 -21.80
C VAL A 54 3.88 0.56 -23.05
N PRO A 55 4.38 0.24 -24.26
CA PRO A 55 3.56 0.22 -25.47
C PRO A 55 2.29 -0.63 -25.27
N ALA A 56 1.21 -0.21 -25.92
CA ALA A 56 -0.07 -0.92 -25.90
C ALA A 56 0.01 -2.30 -26.58
#